data_AF-A0A2X3EY40-F1
#
_entry.id   AF-A0A2X3EY40-F1
#
_cell.length_a   1.000
_cell.length_b   1.000
_cell.length_c   1.000
_cell.angle_alpha   90.00
_cell.angle_beta   90.00
_cell.angle_gamma   90.00
#
_symmetry.space_group_name_H-M   'P 1'
#
loop_
_entity.id
_entity.type
_entity.pdbx_description
1 polymer ?
#
loop_
_entity_poly.entity_id
_entity_poly.type
_entity_poly.pdbx_seq_one_letter_code
_entity_poly.pdbx_strand_id
1 'polypeptide(L)'
;MTVPGSVTVNHAETGLVAVLGGAGLMYFPEPLVAPYVKDGRLRLVLTEWSPLEEGFHIYYSSRRQLPTGLRLLIEFIQEARPLGL
;
A
#
# COMPACT_ATOMS: atom_id res chain seq x y z
N MET A 1 11.57 26.91 -2.00
CA MET A 1 12.73 26.35 -1.29
C MET A 1 12.74 24.85 -1.59
N THR A 2 13.65 24.39 -2.44
CA THR A 2 13.73 22.97 -2.83
C THR A 2 14.33 22.20 -1.66
N VAL A 3 13.59 21.25 -1.10
CA VAL A 3 14.16 20.27 -0.17
C VAL A 3 14.95 19.28 -1.04
N PRO A 4 16.28 19.21 -0.93
CA PRO A 4 17.04 18.22 -1.68
C PRO A 4 16.62 16.82 -1.22
N GLY A 5 15.96 16.07 -2.11
CA GLY A 5 15.70 14.66 -1.88
C GLY A 5 17.01 13.91 -1.85
N SER A 6 17.28 13.18 -0.76
CA SER A 6 18.48 12.34 -0.65
C SER A 6 18.41 11.15 -1.61
N VAL A 7 17.20 10.64 -1.87
CA VAL A 7 16.95 9.45 -2.70
C VAL A 7 15.56 9.56 -3.34
N THR A 8 15.46 9.25 -4.64
CA THR A 8 14.19 9.06 -5.36
C THR A 8 14.19 7.67 -5.97
N VAL A 9 13.13 6.90 -5.72
CA VAL A 9 12.96 5.54 -6.25
C VAL A 9 11.60 5.41 -6.92
N ASN A 10 11.51 4.47 -7.87
CA ASN A 10 10.30 4.16 -8.63
C ASN A 10 9.62 2.86 -8.17
N HIS A 11 10.19 2.15 -7.19
CA HIS A 11 9.64 0.90 -6.67
C HIS A 11 9.48 0.99 -5.15
N ALA A 12 8.30 0.57 -4.65
CA ALA A 12 7.98 0.60 -3.22
C ALA A 12 8.95 -0.26 -2.40
N GLU A 13 9.34 -1.43 -2.91
CA GLU A 13 10.27 -2.34 -2.22
C GLU A 13 11.65 -1.69 -2.00
N THR A 14 12.18 -0.98 -3.00
CA THR A 14 13.45 -0.24 -2.86
C THR A 14 13.33 0.86 -1.80
N GLY A 15 12.20 1.56 -1.78
CA GLY A 15 11.92 2.56 -0.75
C GLY A 15 11.86 1.93 0.64
N LEU A 16 11.19 0.79 0.77
CA LEU A 16 11.02 0.09 2.05
C LEU A 16 12.38 -0.32 2.63
N VAL A 17 13.29 -0.85 1.80
CA VAL A 17 14.67 -1.14 2.21
C VAL A 17 15.39 0.12 2.68
N ALA A 18 15.25 1.23 1.95
CA ALA A 18 15.90 2.48 2.29
C ALA A 18 15.39 3.08 3.62
N VAL A 19 14.07 3.11 3.85
CA VAL A 19 13.50 3.63 5.10
C VAL A 19 13.86 2.75 6.30
N LEU A 20 13.88 1.43 6.13
CA LEU A 20 14.35 0.50 7.15
C LEU A 20 15.84 0.65 7.45
N GLY A 21 16.62 1.13 6.48
CA GLY A 21 18.03 1.52 6.62
C GLY A 21 18.25 2.94 7.18
N GLY A 22 17.18 3.68 7.51
CA GLY A 22 17.28 5.02 8.09
C GLY A 22 17.48 6.16 7.09
N ALA A 23 17.17 5.95 5.79
CA ALA A 23 17.36 6.97 4.75
C ALA A 23 16.45 8.21 4.88
N GLY A 24 15.43 8.19 5.75
CA GLY A 24 14.57 9.33 6.04
C GLY A 24 13.10 8.95 6.23
N LEU A 25 12.20 9.83 5.79
CA LEU A 25 10.76 9.62 5.78
C LEU A 25 10.30 9.16 4.40
N MET A 26 9.32 8.27 4.36
CA MET A 26 8.69 7.80 3.13
C MET A 26 7.19 7.55 3.36
N TYR A 27 6.42 7.66 2.28
CA TYR A 27 4.98 7.44 2.29
C TYR A 27 4.65 6.11 1.60
N PHE A 28 3.93 5.23 2.29
CA PHE A 28 3.57 3.88 1.84
C PHE A 28 2.10 3.58 2.11
N PRO A 29 1.49 2.66 1.34
CA PRO A 29 0.26 2.00 1.78
C PRO A 29 0.49 1.29 3.12
N GLU A 30 -0.44 1.44 4.06
CA GLU A 30 -0.36 0.87 5.41
C GLU A 30 -0.01 -0.64 5.42
N PRO A 31 -0.63 -1.50 4.59
CA PRO A 31 -0.37 -2.95 4.63
C PRO A 31 1.09 -3.32 4.37
N LEU A 32 1.83 -2.51 3.60
CA LEU A 32 3.26 -2.73 3.31
C LEU A 32 4.16 -2.47 4.52
N VAL A 33 3.76 -1.56 5.41
CA VAL A 33 4.58 -1.12 6.55
C VAL A 33 4.08 -1.64 7.90
N ALA A 34 2.83 -2.10 7.98
CA ALA A 34 2.20 -2.55 9.22
C ALA A 34 3.03 -3.58 10.01
N PRO A 35 3.65 -4.62 9.39
CA PRO A 35 4.50 -5.55 10.14
C PRO A 35 5.71 -4.86 10.79
N TYR A 36 6.35 -3.94 10.08
CA TYR A 36 7.54 -3.23 10.58
C TYR A 36 7.20 -2.18 11.65
N VAL A 37 6.01 -1.59 11.58
CA VAL A 37 5.50 -0.71 12.65
C VAL A 37 5.20 -1.53 13.90
N LYS A 38 4.53 -2.68 13.75
CA LYS A 38 4.23 -3.60 14.85
C LYS A 38 5.50 -4.10 15.55
N ASP A 39 6.55 -4.37 14.78
CA ASP A 39 7.85 -4.81 15.29
C ASP A 39 8.73 -3.66 15.81
N GLY A 40 8.23 -2.41 15.79
CA GLY A 40 8.95 -1.22 16.27
C GLY A 40 10.11 -0.77 15.38
N ARG A 41 10.27 -1.36 14.20
CA ARG A 41 11.31 -1.02 13.22
C ARG A 41 10.99 0.26 12.44
N LEU A 42 9.69 0.57 12.30
CA LEU A 42 9.20 1.82 11.73
C LEU A 42 8.26 2.52 12.72
N ARG A 43 8.15 3.84 12.58
CA ARG A 43 7.21 4.67 13.34
C ARG A 43 6.39 5.52 12.40
N LEU A 44 5.07 5.48 12.57
CA LEU A 44 4.17 6.38 11.85
C LEU A 44 4.36 7.81 12.36
N VAL A 45 4.44 8.75 11.41
CA VAL A 45 4.56 10.19 11.64
C VAL A 45 3.61 10.91 10.71
N LEU A 46 3.24 12.15 11.04
CA LEU A 46 2.35 12.98 10.23
C LEU A 46 0.98 12.31 9.94
N THR A 47 0.45 11.53 10.90
CA THR A 47 -0.81 10.78 10.73
C THR A 47 -2.00 11.67 10.36
N GLU A 48 -2.04 12.90 10.88
CA GLU A 48 -3.06 13.91 10.56
C GLU A 48 -3.05 14.36 9.09
N TRP A 49 -1.98 14.05 8.34
CA TRP A 49 -1.79 14.41 6.94
C TRP A 49 -1.95 13.23 5.99
N SER A 50 -2.33 12.06 6.50
CA SER A 50 -2.56 10.86 5.69
C SER A 50 -4.03 10.79 5.25
N PRO A 51 -4.33 10.53 3.95
CA PRO A 51 -5.69 10.27 3.51
C PRO A 51 -6.23 9.01 4.20
N LEU A 52 -7.48 9.08 4.66
CA LEU A 52 -8.26 7.97 5.23
C LEU A 52 -9.16 7.29 4.18
N GLU A 53 -8.91 7.56 2.90
CA GLU A 53 -9.84 7.23 1.81
C GLU A 53 -9.88 5.73 1.47
N GLU A 54 -10.87 5.37 0.65
CA GLU A 54 -11.22 4.00 0.29
C GLU A 54 -10.02 3.21 -0.27
N GLY A 55 -10.03 1.91 0.03
CA GLY A 55 -8.95 0.99 -0.28
C GLY A 55 -8.80 0.66 -1.77
N PHE A 56 -8.16 -0.48 -2.05
CA PHE A 56 -7.94 -0.91 -3.44
C PHE A 56 -9.24 -1.39 -4.09
N HIS A 57 -9.41 -1.08 -5.38
CA HIS A 57 -10.56 -1.50 -6.17
C HIS A 57 -10.16 -2.47 -7.29
N ILE A 58 -11.04 -3.42 -7.60
CA ILE A 58 -10.90 -4.30 -8.77
C ILE A 58 -11.64 -3.67 -9.95
N TYR A 59 -10.90 -3.31 -11.01
CA TYR A 59 -11.47 -2.77 -12.24
C TYR A 59 -11.59 -3.85 -13.32
N TYR A 60 -12.76 -3.93 -13.96
CA TYR A 60 -13.03 -4.84 -15.08
C TYR A 60 -14.01 -4.21 -16.09
N SER A 61 -13.90 -4.60 -17.35
CA SER A 61 -14.48 -3.87 -18.50
C SER A 61 -16.00 -3.91 -18.64
N SER A 62 -16.69 -4.96 -18.16
CA SER A 62 -18.15 -5.09 -18.29
C SER A 62 -18.80 -5.66 -17.03
N ARG A 63 -19.87 -4.99 -16.55
CA ARG A 63 -20.77 -5.52 -15.51
C ARG A 63 -21.89 -6.39 -16.07
N ARG A 64 -22.19 -6.31 -17.38
CA ARG A 64 -23.17 -7.18 -18.04
C ARG A 64 -22.48 -8.48 -18.44
N GLN A 65 -23.03 -9.60 -17.94
CA GLN A 65 -22.52 -10.97 -18.16
C GLN A 65 -21.09 -11.18 -17.63
N LEU A 66 -20.92 -11.01 -16.31
CA LEU A 66 -19.65 -11.33 -15.65
C LEU A 66 -19.32 -12.83 -15.85
N PRO A 67 -18.18 -13.19 -16.47
CA PRO A 67 -17.81 -14.59 -16.62
C PRO A 67 -17.69 -15.27 -15.24
N THR A 68 -18.13 -16.53 -15.14
CA THR A 68 -18.14 -17.26 -13.86
C THR A 68 -16.77 -17.28 -13.19
N GLY A 69 -15.68 -17.44 -13.95
CA GLY A 69 -14.32 -17.42 -13.42
C GLY A 69 -13.93 -16.07 -12.81
N LEU A 70 -14.32 -14.95 -13.44
CA LEU A 70 -14.06 -13.62 -12.89
C LEU A 70 -14.88 -13.37 -11.62
N ARG A 71 -16.12 -13.85 -11.57
CA ARG A 71 -16.95 -13.79 -10.36
C ARG A 71 -16.27 -14.49 -9.19
N LEU A 72 -15.87 -15.75 -9.39
CA LEU A 72 -15.22 -16.56 -8.37
C LEU A 72 -13.89 -15.95 -7.92
N LEU A 73 -13.12 -15.36 -8.84
CA LEU A 73 -11.90 -14.64 -8.48
C LEU A 73 -12.18 -13.42 -7.61
N ILE A 74 -13.18 -12.60 -7.96
CA ILE A 74 -13.56 -11.43 -7.15
C ILE A 74 -14.01 -11.87 -5.76
N GLU A 75 -14.88 -12.89 -5.68
CA GLU A 75 -15.35 -13.46 -4.42
C GLU A 75 -14.16 -13.96 -3.58
N PHE A 76 -13.22 -14.69 -4.18
CA PHE A 76 -12.01 -15.15 -3.51
C PHE A 76 -11.13 -14.00 -2.98
N ILE A 77 -10.92 -12.94 -3.78
CA ILE A 77 -10.11 -11.80 -3.35
C ILE A 77 -10.79 -11.05 -2.19
N GLN A 78 -12.12 -10.92 -2.25
CA GLN A 78 -12.92 -10.32 -1.17
C GLN A 78 -12.85 -11.13 0.13
N GLU A 79 -12.88 -12.47 0.03
CA GLU A 79 -12.76 -13.35 1.20
C GLU A 79 -11.33 -13.36 1.78
N ALA A 80 -10.32 -13.48 0.92
CA ALA A 80 -8.93 -13.56 1.33
C ALA A 80 -8.39 -12.26 1.95
N ARG A 81 -8.99 -11.10 1.62
CA ARG A 81 -8.56 -9.75 2.03
C ARG A 81 -7.03 -9.60 2.02
N PRO A 82 -6.38 -9.82 0.86
CA PRO A 82 -4.92 -9.96 0.79
C PRO A 82 -4.14 -8.71 1.24
N LEU A 83 -4.81 -7.55 1.30
CA LEU A 83 -4.22 -6.30 1.75
C LEU A 83 -4.71 -5.87 3.14
N GLY A 84 -5.48 -6.71 3.84
CA GLY A 84 -6.03 -6.40 5.17
C GLY A 84 -7.08 -5.28 5.20
N LEU A 85 -7.54 -4.83 4.03
CA LEU A 85 -8.57 -3.80 3.84
C LEU A 85 -9.96 -4.41 3.72
#